data_AF-A0A7J9GZH7-F1
#
_entry.id   AF-A0A7J9GZH7-F1
#
_cell.length_a   1.000
_cell.length_b   1.000
_cell.length_c   1.000
_cell.angle_alpha   90.00
_cell.angle_beta   90.00
_cell.angle_gamma   90.00
#
_symmetry.space_group_name_H-M   'P 1'
#
loop_
_entity.id
_entity.type
_entity.pdbx_description
1 polymer ?
#
loop_
_entity_poly.entity_id
_entity_poly.type
_entity_poly.pdbx_seq_one_letter_code
_entity_poly.pdbx_strand_id
1 'polypeptide(L)'
;MQVMKPVRAAPDSISEKVEKSVKEAQEACSDDPASGECVAAWDEVEELSAAASHARDKKKDNDPLENYCKENPETDECRTYDN
;
A
#
# COMPACT_ATOMS: atom_id res chain seq x y z
N MET A 1 -20.10 -20.16 -3.94
CA MET A 1 -19.32 -19.14 -4.69
C MET A 1 -18.26 -18.57 -3.76
N GLN A 2 -16.98 -18.78 -4.05
CA GLN A 2 -15.91 -18.08 -3.33
C GLN A 2 -15.91 -16.62 -3.82
N VAL A 3 -16.26 -15.67 -2.95
CA VAL A 3 -16.18 -14.25 -3.29
C VAL A 3 -14.68 -13.91 -3.41
N MET A 4 -14.22 -13.62 -4.62
CA MET A 4 -12.85 -13.15 -4.85
C MET A 4 -12.73 -11.78 -4.16
N LYS A 5 -12.17 -11.76 -2.96
CA LYS A 5 -11.81 -10.51 -2.28
C LYS A 5 -10.72 -9.82 -3.11
N PRO A 6 -10.80 -8.50 -3.33
CA PRO A 6 -9.73 -7.79 -4.01
C PRO A 6 -8.43 -7.96 -3.21
N VAL A 7 -7.36 -8.35 -3.90
CA VAL A 7 -6.03 -8.50 -3.28
C VAL A 7 -5.49 -7.10 -3.00
N ARG A 8 -5.47 -6.70 -1.73
CA ARG A 8 -4.90 -5.44 -1.28
C ARG A 8 -3.39 -5.59 -1.08
N ALA A 9 -2.61 -4.69 -1.66
CA ALA A 9 -1.14 -4.72 -1.57
C ALA A 9 -0.60 -4.04 -0.29
N ALA A 10 -1.35 -3.08 0.27
CA ALA A 10 -1.04 -2.42 1.53
C ALA A 10 -1.62 -3.23 2.72
N PRO A 11 -1.15 -3.00 3.96
CA PRO A 11 -1.77 -3.60 5.15
C PRO A 11 -3.28 -3.35 5.18
N ASP A 12 -4.06 -4.36 5.59
CA ASP A 12 -5.53 -4.28 5.60
C ASP A 12 -6.04 -3.11 6.43
N SER A 13 -5.42 -2.84 7.59
CA SER A 13 -5.81 -1.75 8.48
C SER A 13 -5.61 -0.36 7.89
N ILE A 14 -4.64 -0.15 6.98
CA ILE A 14 -4.43 1.14 6.31
C ILE A 14 -5.37 1.23 5.10
N SER A 15 -5.55 0.13 4.38
CA SER A 15 -6.44 0.08 3.21
C SER A 15 -7.90 0.37 3.59
N GLU A 16 -8.37 -0.18 4.71
CA GLU A 16 -9.71 0.11 5.23
C GLU A 16 -9.89 1.57 5.63
N LYS A 17 -8.84 2.19 6.19
CA LYS A 17 -8.85 3.62 6.53
C LYS A 17 -8.94 4.49 5.28
N VAL A 18 -8.14 4.20 4.26
CA VAL A 18 -8.21 4.91 2.97
C VAL A 18 -9.62 4.81 2.38
N GLU A 19 -10.21 3.61 2.34
CA GLU A 19 -11.58 3.43 1.82
C GLU A 19 -12.64 4.18 2.64
N LYS A 20 -12.48 4.26 3.96
CA LYS A 20 -13.36 5.05 4.82
C LYS A 20 -13.20 6.55 4.57
N SER A 21 -11.97 7.06 4.55
CA SER A 21 -11.68 8.48 4.33
C SER A 21 -12.11 8.94 2.94
N VAL A 22 -12.03 8.08 1.90
CA VAL A 22 -12.57 8.40 0.57
C VAL A 22 -14.08 8.64 0.61
N LYS A 23 -14.84 7.83 1.36
CA LYS A 23 -16.29 8.04 1.51
C LYS A 23 -16.59 9.33 2.28
N GLU A 24 -15.84 9.58 3.35
CA GLU A 24 -15.97 10.80 4.15
C GLU A 24 -15.64 12.06 3.31
N ALA A 25 -14.60 12.00 2.47
CA ALA A 25 -14.29 13.08 1.54
C ALA A 25 -15.39 13.28 0.49
N GLN A 26 -15.95 12.20 -0.06
CA GLN A 26 -17.08 12.30 -0.99
C GLN A 26 -18.31 12.96 -0.34
N GLU A 27 -18.62 12.60 0.90
CA GLU A 27 -19.72 13.21 1.66
C GLU A 27 -19.44 14.68 1.96
N ALA A 28 -18.24 15.03 2.44
CA ALA A 28 -17.84 16.40 2.73
C ALA A 28 -17.82 17.31 1.49
N CYS A 29 -17.50 16.74 0.32
CA CYS A 29 -17.45 17.47 -0.95
C CYS A 29 -18.77 17.49 -1.74
N SER A 30 -19.84 16.85 -1.23
CA SER A 30 -21.09 16.70 -1.98
C SER A 30 -21.81 18.03 -2.25
N ASP A 31 -21.70 18.98 -1.34
CA ASP A 31 -22.39 20.28 -1.43
C ASP A 31 -21.49 21.36 -2.07
N ASP A 32 -20.27 21.55 -1.55
CA ASP A 32 -19.29 22.50 -2.09
C ASP A 32 -17.91 21.83 -2.30
N PRO A 33 -17.59 21.47 -3.55
CA PRO A 33 -16.31 20.85 -3.90
C PRO A 33 -15.07 21.73 -3.68
N ALA A 34 -15.24 23.04 -3.49
CA ALA A 34 -14.13 23.97 -3.24
C ALA A 34 -14.08 24.44 -1.78
N SER A 35 -14.96 23.92 -0.92
CA SER A 35 -14.96 24.22 0.51
C SER A 35 -13.64 23.77 1.15
N GLY A 36 -13.20 24.51 2.17
CA GLY A 36 -11.99 24.14 2.92
C GLY A 36 -12.11 22.76 3.58
N GLU A 37 -13.32 22.35 3.96
CA GLU A 37 -13.61 21.04 4.55
C GLU A 37 -13.47 19.91 3.52
N CYS A 38 -13.95 20.13 2.28
CA CYS A 38 -13.74 19.19 1.18
C CYS A 38 -12.25 19.02 0.85
N VAL A 39 -11.50 20.13 0.72
CA VAL A 39 -10.06 20.09 0.43
C VAL A 39 -9.30 19.38 1.55
N ALA A 40 -9.57 19.71 2.81
CA ALA A 40 -8.93 19.06 3.95
C ALA A 40 -9.24 17.54 4.03
N ALA A 41 -10.46 17.13 3.67
CA ALA A 41 -10.82 15.71 3.64
C ALA A 41 -10.06 14.95 2.54
N TRP A 42 -9.85 15.56 1.37
CA TRP A 42 -9.02 14.96 0.32
C TRP A 42 -7.54 14.98 0.66
N ASP A 43 -7.02 16.00 1.35
CA ASP A 43 -5.64 16.02 1.86
C ASP A 43 -5.40 14.81 2.80
N GLU A 44 -6.35 14.49 3.68
CA GLU A 44 -6.25 13.30 4.54
C GLU A 44 -6.19 12.01 3.72
N VAL A 45 -7.01 11.89 2.66
CA VAL A 45 -7.00 10.73 1.76
C VAL A 45 -5.66 10.59 1.04
N GLU A 46 -5.07 11.70 0.58
CA GLU A 46 -3.76 11.70 -0.07
C GLU A 46 -2.67 11.18 0.89
N GLU A 47 -2.63 11.70 2.11
CA GLU A 47 -1.66 11.30 3.12
C GLU A 47 -1.81 9.81 3.52
N LEU A 48 -3.04 9.34 3.74
CA LEU A 48 -3.30 7.93 4.04
C LEU A 48 -2.92 7.01 2.88
N SER A 49 -3.14 7.44 1.65
CA SER A 49 -2.77 6.70 0.44
C SER A 49 -1.25 6.64 0.26
N ALA A 50 -0.55 7.73 0.55
CA ALA A 50 0.91 7.78 0.57
C ALA A 50 1.47 6.83 1.63
N ALA A 51 0.93 6.84 2.84
CA ALA A 51 1.31 5.91 3.90
C ALA A 51 1.06 4.44 3.51
N ALA A 52 -0.07 4.16 2.85
CA ALA A 52 -0.37 2.81 2.32
C ALA A 52 0.65 2.37 1.27
N SER A 53 1.00 3.25 0.32
CA SER A 53 2.03 3.00 -0.69
C SER A 53 3.38 2.72 -0.06
N HIS A 54 3.81 3.56 0.89
CA HIS A 54 5.08 3.39 1.57
C HIS A 54 5.12 2.09 2.40
N ALA A 55 4.02 1.73 3.06
CA ALA A 55 3.91 0.46 3.76
C ALA A 55 3.99 -0.75 2.80
N ARG A 56 3.43 -0.64 1.60
CA ARG A 56 3.57 -1.66 0.54
C ARG A 56 5.02 -1.74 0.05
N ASP A 57 5.67 -0.60 -0.18
CA ASP A 57 7.03 -0.59 -0.71
C ASP A 57 8.03 -1.22 0.27
N LYS A 58 7.88 -0.98 1.58
CA LYS A 58 8.65 -1.68 2.63
C LYS A 58 8.46 -3.20 2.65
N LYS A 59 7.35 -3.73 2.12
CA LYS A 59 7.14 -5.18 2.02
C LYS A 59 7.88 -5.79 0.83
N LYS A 60 8.26 -4.99 -0.18
CA LYS A 60 9.01 -5.47 -1.36
C LYS A 60 10.42 -5.94 -1.01
N ASP A 61 10.96 -5.49 0.12
CA ASP A 61 12.29 -5.89 0.63
C ASP A 61 12.36 -7.37 1.09
N ASN A 62 11.29 -8.14 0.94
CA ASN A 62 11.24 -9.57 1.23
C ASN A 62 11.12 -10.40 -0.05
N ASP A 63 12.08 -10.24 -0.96
CA ASP A 63 12.20 -11.15 -2.09
C ASP A 63 12.50 -12.58 -1.57
N PRO A 64 11.65 -13.58 -1.87
CA PRO A 64 11.85 -14.93 -1.36
C PRO A 64 13.18 -15.56 -1.78
N LEU A 65 13.67 -15.25 -2.98
CA LEU A 65 14.96 -15.72 -3.48
C LEU A 65 16.08 -15.01 -2.74
N GLU A 66 16.00 -13.70 -2.51
CA GLU A 66 17.02 -12.98 -1.76
C GLU A 66 17.15 -13.49 -0.31
N ASN A 67 16.03 -13.79 0.36
CA ASN A 67 16.03 -14.41 1.67
C ASN A 67 16.63 -15.83 1.65
N TYR A 68 16.30 -16.63 0.64
CA TYR A 68 16.89 -17.95 0.45
C TYR A 68 18.41 -17.89 0.23
N CYS A 69 18.87 -16.96 -0.58
CA CYS A 69 20.29 -16.76 -0.89
C CYS A 69 21.12 -16.23 0.28
N LYS A 70 20.50 -15.51 1.22
CA LYS A 70 21.15 -15.11 2.49
C LYS A 70 21.53 -16.32 3.34
N GLU A 71 20.73 -17.38 3.32
CA GLU A 71 20.94 -18.60 4.10
C GLU A 71 21.67 -19.70 3.32
N ASN A 72 21.60 -19.69 1.98
CA ASN A 72 22.15 -20.71 1.09
C ASN A 72 22.97 -20.09 -0.07
N PRO A 73 24.03 -19.32 0.21
CA PRO A 73 24.78 -18.57 -0.81
C PRO A 73 25.49 -19.46 -1.85
N GLU A 74 25.70 -20.73 -1.55
CA GLU A 74 26.38 -21.71 -2.40
C GLU A 74 25.47 -22.36 -3.45
N THR A 75 24.15 -22.17 -3.35
CA THR A 75 23.18 -22.75 -4.28
C THR A 75 23.28 -22.12 -5.66
N ASP A 76 22.91 -22.88 -6.69
CA ASP A 76 23.04 -22.43 -8.09
C ASP A 76 22.18 -21.19 -8.36
N GLU A 77 21.07 -21.04 -7.66
CA GLU A 77 20.17 -19.90 -7.70
C GLU A 77 20.78 -18.61 -7.11
N CYS A 78 21.83 -18.73 -6.31
CA CYS A 78 22.38 -17.65 -5.48
C CYS A 78 23.85 -17.32 -5.80
N ARG A 79 24.47 -18.10 -6.68
CA ARG A 79 25.86 -17.95 -7.07
C ARG A 79 26.07 -16.67 -7.88
N THR A 80 26.68 -15.67 -7.23
CA THR A 80 27.04 -14.39 -7.85
C THR A 80 28.56 -14.35 -8.12
N TYR A 81 28.96 -13.72 -9.22
CA TYR A 81 30.36 -13.57 -9.62
C TYR A 81 30.70 -12.09 -9.71
N ASP A 82 31.64 -11.62 -8.89
CA ASP A 82 32.23 -10.28 -9.04
C ASP A 82 33.08 -10.25 -10.32
N ASN A 83 32.75 -9.34 -11.24
CA ASN A 83 33.53 -9.06 -12.46
C ASN A 83 34.23 -7.70 -12.33
#